data_AF-A0A257UQK0-F1
#
_entry.id   AF-A0A257UQK0-F1
#
_cell.length_a   1.000
_cell.length_b   1.000
_cell.length_c   1.000
_cell.angle_alpha   90.00
_cell.angle_beta   90.00
_cell.angle_gamma   90.00
#
_symmetry.space_group_name_H-M   'P 1'
#
loop_
_entity.id
_entity.type
_entity.pdbx_description
1 polymer ?
#
loop_
_entity_poly.entity_id
_entity_poly.type
_entity_poly.pdbx_seq_one_letter_code
_entity_poly.pdbx_strand_id
1 'polypeptide(L)'
;MVTTDALNCQRAIAQQIVDQGGDYVLALKGNQGTLHDDVRTFLDDPAYETTASAQTIDADHGRIETRTATLSTDIAWLQADHHWPGLAAIGKVVRAREICAKTSTETAYYLLSTALSAERFNEVARAHWGVENALHWRLDVVMNEDHDRTRKGHGPNNLAILRHMALNVMQKDGSKDSMRGKFQRAGWDNECLSRLLGMF
;
A
#
# COMPACT_ATOMS: atom_id res chain seq x y z
N MET A 1 -12.74 -4.18 -5.47
CA MET A 1 -11.63 -3.26 -5.80
C MET A 1 -10.34 -3.81 -5.21
N VAL A 2 -9.37 -4.07 -6.08
CA VAL A 2 -8.05 -4.62 -5.78
C VAL A 2 -7.06 -3.47 -5.70
N THR A 3 -6.19 -3.47 -4.69
CA THR A 3 -5.08 -2.53 -4.60
C THR A 3 -3.77 -3.29 -4.56
N THR A 4 -2.77 -2.81 -5.28
CA THR A 4 -1.44 -3.41 -5.26
C THR A 4 -0.36 -2.34 -5.27
N ASP A 5 0.81 -2.75 -4.81
CA ASP A 5 2.01 -1.95 -4.88
C ASP A 5 2.51 -1.83 -6.34
N ALA A 6 3.59 -1.06 -6.50
CA ALA A 6 4.18 -0.79 -7.80
C ALA A 6 4.93 -1.97 -8.42
N LEU A 7 5.29 -2.99 -7.64
CA LEU A 7 5.88 -4.22 -8.17
C LEU A 7 4.83 -5.05 -8.93
N ASN A 8 3.59 -5.02 -8.44
CA ASN A 8 2.45 -5.71 -9.04
C ASN A 8 1.62 -4.82 -9.98
N CYS A 9 2.05 -3.59 -10.23
CA CYS A 9 1.46 -2.70 -11.23
C CYS A 9 1.84 -3.19 -12.64
N GLN A 10 1.26 -4.31 -13.07
CA GLN A 10 1.57 -4.96 -14.35
C GLN A 10 0.30 -5.08 -15.19
N ARG A 11 0.46 -4.91 -16.51
CA ARG A 11 -0.64 -5.01 -17.47
C ARG A 11 -1.37 -6.35 -17.40
N ALA A 12 -0.63 -7.46 -17.23
CA ALA A 12 -1.22 -8.78 -17.10
C ALA A 12 -2.14 -8.89 -15.87
N ILE A 13 -1.72 -8.30 -14.74
CA ILE A 13 -2.51 -8.26 -13.50
C ILE A 13 -3.74 -7.37 -13.69
N ALA A 14 -3.57 -6.18 -14.28
CA ALA A 14 -4.67 -5.27 -14.60
C ALA A 14 -5.72 -5.94 -15.50
N GLN A 15 -5.27 -6.61 -16.57
CA GLN A 15 -6.14 -7.35 -17.49
C GLN A 15 -6.90 -8.46 -16.76
N GLN A 16 -6.20 -9.28 -15.96
CA GLN A 16 -6.83 -10.37 -15.23
C GLN A 16 -7.90 -9.87 -14.24
N ILE A 17 -7.65 -8.75 -13.55
CA ILE A 17 -8.64 -8.16 -12.63
C ILE A 17 -9.89 -7.73 -13.40
N VAL A 18 -9.71 -7.05 -14.53
CA VAL A 18 -10.81 -6.58 -15.39
C VAL A 18 -11.58 -7.75 -15.99
N ASP A 19 -10.90 -8.78 -16.49
CA ASP A 19 -11.52 -9.98 -17.07
C ASP A 19 -12.39 -10.73 -16.06
N GLN A 20 -12.05 -10.63 -14.77
CA GLN A 20 -12.83 -11.20 -13.66
C GLN A 20 -13.93 -10.25 -13.14
N GLY A 21 -14.16 -9.13 -13.82
CA GLY A 21 -15.17 -8.12 -13.45
C GLY A 21 -14.80 -7.30 -12.21
N GLY A 22 -13.52 -7.28 -11.84
CA GLY A 22 -13.01 -6.50 -10.72
C GLY A 22 -12.49 -5.12 -11.15
N ASP A 23 -12.52 -4.18 -10.20
CA ASP A 23 -11.83 -2.89 -10.32
C ASP A 23 -10.47 -2.89 -9.64
N TYR A 24 -9.53 -2.07 -10.12
CA TYR A 24 -8.22 -1.88 -9.52
C TYR A 24 -7.87 -0.41 -9.22
N VAL A 25 -6.99 -0.24 -8.23
CA VAL A 25 -6.19 0.98 -8.00
C VAL A 25 -4.75 0.52 -7.78
N LEU A 26 -3.88 0.73 -8.77
CA LEU A 26 -2.50 0.22 -8.77
C LEU A 26 -1.53 1.38 -8.57
N ALA A 27 -0.59 1.24 -7.62
CA ALA A 27 0.45 2.24 -7.42
C ALA A 27 1.43 2.26 -8.61
N LEU A 28 1.72 3.43 -9.14
CA LEU A 28 2.62 3.64 -10.27
C LEU A 28 3.95 4.24 -9.77
N LYS A 29 5.06 3.57 -10.05
CA LYS A 29 6.43 4.08 -9.79
C LYS A 29 7.26 4.03 -11.07
N GLY A 30 8.44 4.64 -11.03
CA GLY A 30 9.35 4.79 -12.18
C GLY A 30 9.85 3.47 -12.81
N ASN A 31 9.58 2.30 -12.21
CA ASN A 31 9.86 1.01 -12.83
C ASN A 31 8.95 0.69 -14.03
N GLN A 32 7.89 1.48 -14.27
CA GLN A 32 6.94 1.30 -15.38
C GLN A 32 7.27 2.13 -16.64
N GLY A 33 8.52 2.58 -16.76
CA GLY A 33 9.00 3.29 -17.96
C GLY A 33 8.30 4.63 -18.19
N THR A 34 8.02 4.94 -19.45
CA THR A 34 7.48 6.25 -19.89
C THR A 34 6.09 6.55 -19.33
N LEU A 35 5.28 5.52 -19.02
CA LEU A 35 3.94 5.70 -18.45
C LEU A 35 3.97 6.50 -17.14
N HIS A 36 4.94 6.22 -16.27
CA HIS A 36 5.10 6.98 -15.03
C HIS A 36 5.46 8.44 -15.31
N ASP A 37 6.37 8.67 -16.26
CA ASP A 37 6.83 10.03 -16.59
C ASP A 37 5.72 10.85 -17.24
N ASP A 38 4.90 10.25 -18.10
CA ASP A 38 3.76 10.90 -18.75
C ASP A 38 2.68 11.27 -17.74
N VAL A 39 2.30 10.33 -16.86
CA VAL A 39 1.33 10.57 -15.78
C VAL A 39 1.82 11.64 -14.82
N ARG A 40 3.09 11.59 -14.43
CA ARG A 40 3.71 12.61 -13.58
C ARG A 40 3.67 13.97 -14.24
N THR A 41 4.13 14.07 -15.48
CA THR A 41 4.22 15.34 -16.21
C THR A 41 2.85 15.98 -16.34
N PHE A 42 1.83 15.19 -16.68
CA PHE A 42 0.47 15.68 -16.80
C PHE A 42 -0.14 16.11 -15.47
N LEU A 43 -0.04 15.28 -14.43
CA LEU A 43 -0.69 15.58 -13.15
C LEU A 43 0.04 16.67 -12.36
N ASP A 44 1.34 16.88 -12.58
CA ASP A 44 2.13 17.92 -11.90
C ASP A 44 2.23 19.24 -12.66
N ASP A 45 1.64 19.33 -13.86
CA ASP A 45 1.56 20.59 -14.60
C ASP A 45 0.73 21.63 -13.81
N PRO A 46 1.32 22.78 -13.43
CA PRO A 46 0.59 23.85 -12.74
C PRO A 46 -0.56 24.45 -13.56
N ALA A 47 -0.53 24.32 -14.89
CA ALA A 47 -1.60 24.77 -15.78
C ALA A 47 -2.78 23.79 -15.84
N TYR A 48 -2.61 22.57 -15.33
CA TYR A 48 -3.68 21.59 -15.27
C TYR A 48 -4.65 21.90 -14.12
N GLU A 49 -5.80 22.47 -14.45
CA GLU A 49 -6.89 22.64 -13.48
C GLU A 49 -7.52 21.28 -13.16
N THR A 50 -7.17 20.76 -11.99
CA THR A 50 -7.70 19.50 -11.48
C THR A 50 -9.21 19.57 -11.32
N THR A 51 -9.93 18.63 -11.94
CA THR A 51 -11.40 18.60 -11.92
C THR A 51 -11.98 17.98 -10.65
N ALA A 52 -11.21 17.11 -9.97
CA ALA A 52 -11.63 16.48 -8.72
C ALA A 52 -10.45 16.31 -7.75
N SER A 53 -10.54 16.98 -6.59
CA SER A 53 -9.57 16.87 -5.51
C SER A 53 -10.24 16.79 -4.14
N ALA A 54 -9.62 16.07 -3.21
CA ALA A 54 -10.08 15.94 -1.83
C ALA A 54 -8.88 15.99 -0.88
N GLN A 55 -9.06 16.68 0.25
CA GLN A 55 -8.01 16.85 1.25
C GLN A 55 -8.44 16.28 2.60
N THR A 56 -7.48 15.69 3.31
CA THR A 56 -7.64 15.25 4.69
C THR A 56 -6.46 15.73 5.52
N ILE A 57 -6.72 16.23 6.72
CA ILE A 57 -5.71 16.69 7.67
C ILE A 57 -5.86 15.86 8.95
N ASP A 58 -4.76 15.28 9.41
CA ASP A 58 -4.66 14.46 10.60
C ASP A 58 -3.56 15.04 11.50
N ALA A 59 -3.84 15.24 12.78
CA ALA A 59 -2.91 15.82 13.73
C ALA A 59 -2.75 14.88 14.93
N ASP A 60 -1.53 14.37 15.13
CA ASP A 60 -1.24 13.36 16.14
C ASP A 60 0.17 13.52 16.71
N HIS A 61 0.32 13.51 18.04
CA HIS A 61 1.61 13.59 18.76
C HIS A 61 2.58 14.68 18.24
N GLY A 62 2.08 15.87 17.89
CA GLY A 62 2.91 16.98 17.37
C GLY A 62 3.33 16.83 15.91
N ARG A 63 2.74 15.88 15.19
CA ARG A 63 2.83 15.71 13.74
C ARG A 63 1.52 16.12 13.10
N ILE A 64 1.61 16.93 12.04
CA ILE A 64 0.49 17.22 11.15
C ILE A 64 0.74 16.48 9.84
N GLU A 65 -0.24 15.71 9.38
CA GLU A 65 -0.20 15.05 8.10
C GLU A 65 -1.39 15.49 7.24
N THR A 66 -1.06 16.16 6.13
CA THR A 66 -2.02 16.59 5.12
C THR A 66 -1.90 15.66 3.92
N ARG A 67 -3.02 15.07 3.50
CA ARG A 67 -3.12 14.26 2.29
C ARG A 67 -4.08 14.89 1.31
N THR A 68 -3.61 15.16 0.10
CA THR A 68 -4.41 15.68 -1.00
C THR A 68 -4.43 14.67 -2.13
N ALA A 69 -5.61 14.16 -2.45
CA ALA A 69 -5.84 13.25 -3.56
C ALA A 69 -6.43 14.02 -4.74
N THR A 70 -5.89 13.77 -5.93
CA THR A 70 -6.27 14.39 -7.20
C THR A 70 -6.47 13.29 -8.22
N LEU A 71 -7.50 13.40 -9.06
CA LEU A 71 -7.73 12.48 -10.18
C LEU A 71 -8.05 13.21 -11.49
N SER A 72 -7.77 12.53 -12.60
CA SER A 72 -8.15 12.94 -13.95
C SER A 72 -8.75 11.75 -14.70
N THR A 73 -9.84 12.01 -15.41
CA THR A 73 -10.43 11.12 -16.41
C THR A 73 -10.07 11.54 -17.85
N ASP A 74 -9.40 12.68 -18.03
CA ASP A 74 -8.91 13.13 -19.34
C ASP A 74 -7.60 12.43 -19.68
N ILE A 75 -7.75 11.16 -20.09
CA ILE A 75 -6.64 10.22 -20.29
C ILE A 75 -6.64 9.60 -21.69
N ALA A 76 -7.44 10.14 -22.62
CA ALA A 76 -7.56 9.59 -23.97
C ALA A 76 -6.20 9.57 -24.70
N TRP A 77 -5.42 10.65 -24.54
CA TRP A 77 -4.05 10.77 -25.06
C TRP A 77 -3.13 9.70 -24.46
N LEU A 78 -3.22 9.46 -23.15
CA LEU A 78 -2.40 8.47 -22.46
C LEU A 78 -2.74 7.05 -22.94
N GLN A 79 -4.04 6.76 -23.12
CA GLN A 79 -4.50 5.46 -23.59
C GLN A 79 -4.18 5.19 -25.07
N ALA A 80 -4.12 6.22 -25.91
CA ALA A 80 -3.73 6.10 -27.30
C ALA A 80 -2.30 5.56 -27.47
N ASP A 81 -1.40 5.92 -26.55
CA ASP A 81 -0.01 5.47 -26.58
C ASP A 81 0.18 4.20 -25.75
N HIS A 82 -0.33 4.20 -24.51
CA HIS A 82 -0.01 3.16 -23.56
C HIS A 82 -0.94 1.96 -23.65
N HIS A 83 -2.19 2.05 -24.08
CA HIS A 83 -3.11 0.91 -24.16
C HIS A 83 -3.20 0.12 -22.83
N TRP A 84 -3.31 0.80 -21.69
CA TRP A 84 -3.38 0.14 -20.39
C TRP A 84 -4.75 -0.54 -20.19
N PRO A 85 -4.80 -1.84 -19.82
CA PRO A 85 -6.06 -2.59 -19.69
C PRO A 85 -7.05 -1.94 -18.74
N GLY A 86 -8.23 -1.56 -19.23
CA GLY A 86 -9.33 -1.06 -18.42
C GLY A 86 -9.09 0.31 -17.74
N LEU A 87 -8.02 1.04 -18.11
CA LEU A 87 -7.73 2.33 -17.48
C LEU A 87 -8.85 3.35 -17.75
N ALA A 88 -9.41 3.89 -16.68
CA ALA A 88 -10.49 4.88 -16.71
C ALA A 88 -10.09 6.22 -16.07
N ALA A 89 -9.11 6.20 -15.15
CA ALA A 89 -8.58 7.41 -14.54
C ALA A 89 -7.13 7.24 -14.09
N ILE A 90 -6.42 8.35 -13.96
CA ILE A 90 -5.14 8.45 -13.29
C ILE A 90 -5.28 9.36 -12.06
N GLY A 91 -4.49 9.11 -11.02
CA GLY A 91 -4.54 9.90 -9.81
C GLY A 91 -3.19 10.10 -9.16
N LYS A 92 -3.09 11.17 -8.37
CA LYS A 92 -1.95 11.40 -7.47
C LYS A 92 -2.42 11.66 -6.05
N VAL A 93 -1.63 11.21 -5.09
CA VAL A 93 -1.78 11.53 -3.67
C VAL A 93 -0.52 12.23 -3.21
N VAL A 94 -0.66 13.49 -2.82
CA VAL A 94 0.40 14.28 -2.19
C VAL A 94 0.25 14.19 -0.68
N ARG A 95 1.32 13.82 0.01
CA ARG A 95 1.38 13.70 1.46
C ARG A 95 2.39 14.71 1.98
N ALA A 96 1.93 15.72 2.70
CA ALA A 96 2.77 16.66 3.42
C ALA A 96 2.76 16.30 4.91
N ARG A 97 3.95 16.07 5.46
CA ARG A 97 4.16 15.76 6.87
C ARG A 97 4.97 16.88 7.51
N GLU A 98 4.41 17.47 8.54
CA GLU A 98 5.05 18.52 9.34
C GLU A 98 5.36 17.98 10.74
N ILE A 99 6.62 18.10 11.13
CA ILE A 99 7.08 17.80 12.49
C ILE A 99 7.95 18.97 12.94
N CYS A 100 7.51 19.67 13.98
CA CYS A 100 8.15 20.91 14.45
C CYS A 100 8.37 21.91 13.30
N ALA A 101 9.62 22.17 12.91
CA ALA A 101 9.99 23.10 11.84
C ALA A 101 10.37 22.41 10.51
N LYS A 102 10.15 21.09 10.40
CA LYS A 102 10.48 20.32 9.19
C LYS A 102 9.23 19.85 8.48
N THR A 103 9.11 20.20 7.21
CA THR A 103 8.09 19.71 6.29
C THR A 103 8.73 18.74 5.30
N SER A 104 8.14 17.56 5.15
CA SER A 104 8.50 16.58 4.13
C SER A 104 7.27 16.32 3.26
N THR A 105 7.48 16.30 1.95
CA THR A 105 6.41 16.05 0.98
C THR A 105 6.75 14.83 0.14
N GLU A 106 5.80 13.93 0.00
CA GLU A 106 5.89 12.74 -0.86
C GLU A 106 4.68 12.70 -1.79
N THR A 107 4.92 12.36 -3.07
CA THR A 107 3.86 12.18 -4.06
C THR A 107 3.85 10.73 -4.54
N ALA A 108 2.67 10.13 -4.62
CA ALA A 108 2.47 8.82 -5.21
C ALA A 108 1.43 8.89 -6.33
N TYR A 109 1.70 8.22 -7.46
CA TYR A 109 0.82 8.17 -8.62
C TYR A 109 0.11 6.82 -8.70
N TYR A 110 -1.05 6.79 -9.34
CA TYR A 110 -1.93 5.63 -9.39
C TYR A 110 -2.65 5.52 -10.73
N LEU A 111 -2.90 4.27 -11.14
CA LEU A 111 -3.75 3.90 -12.26
C LEU A 111 -5.04 3.30 -11.73
N LEU A 112 -6.19 3.72 -12.26
CA LEU A 112 -7.51 3.29 -11.80
C LEU A 112 -8.33 2.73 -12.96
N SER A 113 -8.97 1.58 -12.75
CA SER A 113 -9.90 1.00 -13.73
C SER A 113 -11.29 1.64 -13.72
N THR A 114 -11.55 2.47 -12.70
CA THR A 114 -12.84 3.13 -12.51
C THR A 114 -12.64 4.55 -11.98
N ALA A 115 -13.50 5.46 -12.41
CA ALA A 115 -13.46 6.85 -11.97
C ALA A 115 -14.06 6.96 -10.56
N LEU A 116 -13.21 6.94 -9.54
CA LEU A 116 -13.61 7.19 -8.16
C LEU A 116 -13.79 8.68 -7.89
N SER A 117 -14.52 9.02 -6.82
CA SER A 117 -14.41 10.38 -6.25
C SER A 117 -13.03 10.56 -5.61
N ALA A 118 -12.58 11.82 -5.48
CA ALA A 118 -11.28 12.11 -4.89
C ALA A 118 -11.20 11.66 -3.42
N GLU A 119 -12.30 11.78 -2.67
CA GLU A 119 -12.42 11.29 -1.29
C GLU A 119 -12.23 9.77 -1.24
N ARG A 120 -12.98 9.05 -2.09
CA ARG A 120 -12.92 7.59 -2.12
C ARG A 120 -11.55 7.10 -2.56
N PHE A 121 -10.93 7.76 -3.53
CA PHE A 121 -9.56 7.46 -3.94
C PHE A 121 -8.56 7.66 -2.79
N ASN A 122 -8.68 8.76 -2.02
CA ASN A 122 -7.83 9.02 -0.87
C ASN A 122 -7.97 7.92 0.21
N GLU A 123 -9.19 7.48 0.49
CA GLU A 123 -9.46 6.37 1.42
C GLU A 123 -8.79 5.07 0.96
N VAL A 124 -8.92 4.73 -0.32
CA VAL A 124 -8.37 3.50 -0.91
C VAL A 124 -6.84 3.52 -0.86
N ALA A 125 -6.23 4.64 -1.26
CA ALA A 125 -4.78 4.82 -1.18
C ALA A 125 -4.27 4.75 0.28
N ARG A 126 -4.99 5.37 1.23
CA ARG A 126 -4.66 5.29 2.66
C ARG A 126 -4.78 3.87 3.20
N ALA A 127 -5.83 3.14 2.82
CA ALA A 127 -6.05 1.75 3.25
C ALA A 127 -4.96 0.82 2.72
N HIS A 128 -4.55 0.97 1.45
CA HIS A 128 -3.45 0.21 0.87
C HIS A 128 -2.14 0.42 1.65
N TRP A 129 -1.79 1.67 1.94
CA TRP A 129 -0.62 2.00 2.76
C TRP A 129 -0.69 1.43 4.18
N GLY A 130 -1.89 1.32 4.74
CA GLY A 130 -2.14 0.68 6.03
C GLY A 130 -1.78 -0.81 6.02
N VAL A 131 -2.06 -1.53 4.94
CA VAL A 131 -1.70 -2.94 4.79
C VAL A 131 -0.19 -3.11 4.72
N GLU A 132 0.48 -2.33 3.88
CA GLU A 132 1.94 -2.41 3.68
C GLU A 132 2.67 -2.10 5.01
N ASN A 133 2.34 -0.99 5.66
CA ASN A 133 2.99 -0.64 6.94
C ASN A 133 2.66 -1.62 8.06
N ALA A 134 1.41 -2.04 8.21
CA ALA A 134 1.04 -2.89 9.33
C ALA A 134 1.65 -4.29 9.21
N LEU A 135 1.82 -4.81 7.99
CA LEU A 135 2.39 -6.13 7.76
C LEU A 135 3.92 -6.10 7.73
N HIS A 136 4.53 -5.28 6.85
CA HIS A 136 5.98 -5.28 6.65
C HIS A 136 6.71 -4.81 7.90
N TRP A 137 6.28 -3.72 8.53
CA TRP A 137 6.92 -3.28 9.78
C TRP A 137 6.90 -4.36 10.87
N ARG A 138 5.81 -5.14 10.96
CA ARG A 138 5.74 -6.25 11.93
C ARG A 138 6.71 -7.37 11.56
N LEU A 139 6.80 -7.75 10.29
CA LEU A 139 7.76 -8.75 9.83
C LEU A 139 9.20 -8.29 10.07
N ASP A 140 9.52 -7.07 9.68
CA ASP A 140 10.89 -6.54 9.72
C ASP A 140 11.34 -6.27 11.16
N VAL A 141 10.50 -5.61 11.98
CA VAL A 141 10.90 -5.15 13.32
C VAL A 141 10.56 -6.16 14.42
N VAL A 142 9.43 -6.86 14.32
CA VAL A 142 9.02 -7.82 15.36
C VAL A 142 9.59 -9.21 15.08
N MET A 143 9.64 -9.64 13.82
CA MET A 143 10.17 -10.95 13.42
C MET A 143 11.61 -10.91 12.89
N ASN A 144 12.22 -9.73 12.84
CA ASN A 144 13.62 -9.52 12.44
C ASN A 144 13.93 -10.06 11.03
N GLU A 145 12.96 -9.96 10.11
CA GLU A 145 13.06 -10.54 8.77
C GLU A 145 14.22 -9.94 7.95
N ASP A 146 14.42 -8.62 8.01
CA ASP A 146 15.53 -7.92 7.32
C ASP A 146 16.93 -8.46 7.66
N HIS A 147 17.09 -9.03 8.85
CA HIS A 147 18.38 -9.57 9.32
C HIS A 147 18.52 -11.07 9.04
N ASP A 148 17.50 -11.72 8.47
CA ASP A 148 17.57 -13.14 8.13
C ASP A 148 18.54 -13.37 6.97
N ARG A 149 19.48 -14.31 7.17
CA ARG A 149 20.51 -14.68 6.20
C ARG A 149 20.25 -16.03 5.54
N THR A 150 19.08 -16.62 5.77
CA THR A 150 18.68 -17.90 5.17
C THR A 150 18.57 -17.75 3.66
N ARG A 151 19.40 -18.47 2.89
CA ARG A 151 19.45 -18.38 1.41
C ARG A 151 19.39 -19.75 0.70
N LYS A 152 19.30 -20.84 1.45
CA LYS A 152 19.44 -22.21 0.90
C LYS A 152 18.07 -22.84 0.59
N GLY A 153 17.93 -23.36 -0.62
CA GLY A 153 16.74 -24.14 -1.04
C GLY A 153 15.44 -23.38 -0.80
N HIS A 154 14.44 -24.06 -0.23
CA HIS A 154 13.14 -23.47 0.11
C HIS A 154 13.12 -22.74 1.47
N GLY A 155 14.27 -22.56 2.12
CA GLY A 155 14.38 -21.90 3.43
C GLY A 155 13.71 -20.52 3.50
N PRO A 156 13.98 -19.59 2.57
CA PRO A 156 13.35 -18.26 2.57
C PRO A 156 11.82 -18.34 2.50
N ASN A 157 11.30 -19.16 1.58
CA ASN A 157 9.86 -19.30 1.38
C ASN A 157 9.16 -19.95 2.58
N ASN A 158 9.76 -20.98 3.16
CA ASN A 158 9.19 -21.67 4.32
C ASN A 158 9.15 -20.73 5.55
N LEU A 159 10.21 -19.93 5.76
CA LEU A 159 10.25 -18.95 6.84
C LEU A 159 9.22 -17.84 6.65
N ALA A 160 9.04 -17.34 5.43
CA ALA A 160 8.00 -16.36 5.14
C ALA A 160 6.61 -16.92 5.50
N ILE A 161 6.27 -18.13 5.04
CA ILE A 161 4.98 -18.77 5.36
C ILE A 161 4.78 -18.91 6.87
N LEU A 162 5.79 -19.42 7.59
CA LEU A 162 5.70 -19.60 9.04
C LEU A 162 5.53 -18.27 9.79
N ARG A 163 6.24 -17.21 9.37
CA ARG A 163 6.09 -15.87 9.94
C ARG A 163 4.69 -15.31 9.72
N HIS A 164 4.15 -15.45 8.52
CA HIS A 164 2.78 -15.02 8.22
C HIS A 164 1.75 -15.79 9.05
N MET A 165 1.89 -17.11 9.16
CA MET A 165 1.04 -17.96 10.00
C MET A 165 1.08 -17.50 11.46
N ALA A 166 2.27 -17.31 12.02
CA ALA A 166 2.45 -16.86 13.40
C ALA A 166 1.87 -15.45 13.63
N LEU A 167 2.09 -14.50 12.72
CA LEU A 167 1.50 -13.16 12.80
C LEU A 167 -0.03 -13.19 12.78
N ASN A 168 -0.63 -14.00 11.91
CA ASN A 168 -2.08 -14.13 11.81
C ASN A 168 -2.68 -14.64 13.13
N VAL A 169 -2.04 -15.63 13.77
CA VAL A 169 -2.45 -16.11 15.10
C VAL A 169 -2.32 -15.01 16.15
N MET A 170 -1.19 -14.29 16.21
CA MET A 170 -0.98 -13.22 17.19
C MET A 170 -1.93 -12.03 17.02
N GLN A 171 -2.39 -11.78 15.79
CA GLN A 171 -3.41 -10.76 15.50
C GLN A 171 -4.80 -11.18 15.98
N LYS A 172 -5.13 -12.48 15.92
CA LYS A 172 -6.38 -13.03 16.45
C LYS A 172 -6.37 -13.16 17.98
N ASP A 173 -5.21 -13.22 18.60
CA ASP A 173 -5.08 -13.26 20.05
C ASP A 173 -5.61 -11.95 20.69
N GLY A 174 -6.63 -12.05 21.53
CA GLY A 174 -7.32 -10.91 22.14
C GLY A 174 -6.59 -10.24 23.30
N SER A 175 -5.37 -10.68 23.64
CA SER A 175 -4.60 -10.05 24.73
C SER A 175 -4.16 -8.63 24.35
N LYS A 176 -4.08 -7.75 25.35
CA LYS A 176 -3.76 -6.31 25.18
C LYS A 176 -2.27 -6.04 25.02
N ASP A 177 -1.44 -7.07 25.01
CA ASP A 177 0.00 -6.91 24.89
C ASP A 177 0.42 -6.43 23.50
N SER A 178 1.56 -5.75 23.46
CA SER A 178 2.21 -5.42 22.18
C SER A 178 2.51 -6.69 21.40
N MET A 179 2.58 -6.59 20.07
CA MET A 179 2.90 -7.73 19.20
C MET A 179 4.19 -8.44 19.65
N ARG A 180 5.21 -7.67 20.00
CA ARG A 180 6.48 -8.20 20.54
C ARG A 180 6.29 -8.91 21.89
N GLY A 181 5.46 -8.36 22.77
CA GLY A 181 5.13 -8.97 24.05
C GLY A 181 4.39 -10.30 23.90
N LYS A 182 3.48 -10.40 22.91
CA LYS A 182 2.79 -11.66 22.59
C LYS A 182 3.78 -12.76 22.16
N PHE A 183 4.73 -12.42 21.29
CA PHE A 183 5.80 -13.36 20.90
C PHE A 183 6.69 -13.76 22.08
N GLN A 184 7.09 -12.81 22.92
CA GLN A 184 7.91 -13.13 24.11
C GLN A 184 7.15 -14.04 25.08
N ARG A 185 5.86 -13.76 25.34
CA ARG A 185 5.03 -14.61 26.20
C ARG A 185 4.90 -16.02 25.65
N ALA A 186 4.63 -16.16 24.35
CA ALA A 186 4.58 -17.48 23.71
C ALA A 186 5.93 -18.21 23.78
N GLY A 187 7.06 -17.49 23.84
CA GLY A 187 8.38 -18.08 24.04
C GLY A 187 8.71 -18.43 25.50
N TRP A 188 8.00 -17.87 26.49
CA TRP A 188 8.27 -18.05 27.91
C TRP A 188 7.24 -18.94 28.63
N ASP A 189 6.04 -19.08 28.08
CA ASP A 189 4.92 -19.81 28.68
C ASP A 189 4.37 -20.86 27.71
N ASN A 190 4.56 -22.13 28.05
CA ASN A 190 4.14 -23.27 27.25
C ASN A 190 2.61 -23.44 27.18
N GLU A 191 1.86 -22.99 28.18
CA GLU A 191 0.39 -23.02 28.13
C GLU A 191 -0.11 -21.97 27.15
N CYS A 192 0.46 -20.77 27.21
CA CYS A 192 0.19 -19.71 26.24
C CYS A 192 0.54 -20.16 24.81
N LEU A 193 1.72 -20.76 24.62
CA LEU A 193 2.14 -21.29 23.33
C LEU A 193 1.16 -22.34 22.80
N SER A 194 0.81 -23.33 23.62
CA SER A 194 -0.09 -24.43 23.22
C SER A 194 -1.48 -23.90 22.82
N ARG A 195 -2.01 -22.92 23.56
CA ARG A 195 -3.26 -22.24 23.21
C ARG A 195 -3.19 -21.56 21.85
N LEU A 196 -2.09 -20.86 21.55
CA LEU A 196 -1.89 -20.18 20.28
C LEU A 196 -1.71 -21.16 19.12
N LEU A 197 -0.98 -22.25 19.31
CA LEU A 197 -0.82 -23.31 18.31
C LEU A 197 -2.17 -23.98 17.98
N GLY A 198 -3.11 -24.04 18.92
CA GLY A 198 -4.47 -24.53 18.68
C GLY A 198 -5.35 -23.60 17.84
N MET A 199 -4.86 -22.42 17.41
CA MET A 199 -5.59 -21.45 16.59
C MET A 199 -5.25 -21.51 15.09
N PHE A 200 -4.33 -22.41 14.70
CA PHE A 200 -4.09 -22.75 13.29
C PHE A 200 -5.27 -23.55 12.72
#